data_AF-A0A3D5NMH3-F1
#
_entry.id   AF-A0A3D5NMH3-F1
#
_cell.length_a   1.000
_cell.length_b   1.000
_cell.length_c   1.000
_cell.angle_alpha   90.00
_cell.angle_beta   90.00
_cell.angle_gamma   90.00
#
_symmetry.space_group_name_H-M   'P 1'
#
loop_
_entity.id
_entity.type
_entity.pdbx_description
1 polymer ?
#
loop_
_entity_poly.entity_id
_entity_poly.type
_entity_poly.pdbx_seq_one_letter_code
_entity_poly.pdbx_strand_id
1 'polypeptide(L)'
;MDFSVIIPARYASTRLNAKLLQDIHGKPLIQHTYENAIKSGASSVIIATDDTRIETIANDFGATTCMTGDHHTSGTSRIAEVLDKMSINDDEIIVNVQGDEPMLGASVIEQVANNLAKSEMKMATLCENVIDKN
;
A
#
# COMPACT_ATOMS: atom_id res chain seq x y z
N MET A 1 7.70 17.38 -3.48
CA MET A 1 6.34 17.04 -3.94
C MET A 1 5.82 16.06 -2.93
N ASP A 2 4.65 16.34 -2.39
CA ASP A 2 4.12 15.54 -1.29
C ASP A 2 3.15 14.52 -1.88
N PHE A 3 3.30 13.27 -1.45
CA PHE A 3 2.42 12.17 -1.83
C PHE A 3 2.26 11.23 -0.65
N SER A 4 1.14 10.53 -0.60
CA SER A 4 0.86 9.52 0.42
C SER A 4 0.79 8.14 -0.20
N VAL A 5 1.22 7.14 0.56
CA VAL A 5 1.07 5.74 0.20
C VAL A 5 -0.06 5.15 1.01
N ILE A 6 -0.98 4.46 0.34
CA ILE A 6 -1.99 3.65 1.01
C ILE A 6 -1.77 2.20 0.60
N ILE A 7 -1.69 1.32 1.60
CA ILE A 7 -1.43 -0.11 1.47
C ILE A 7 -2.72 -0.87 1.80
N PRO A 8 -3.50 -1.32 0.81
CA PRO A 8 -4.66 -2.18 1.05
C PRO A 8 -4.22 -3.53 1.61
N ALA A 9 -4.81 -3.92 2.73
CA ALA A 9 -4.50 -5.15 3.44
C ALA A 9 -5.78 -5.92 3.77
N ARG A 10 -5.82 -7.19 3.35
CA ARG A 10 -6.91 -8.12 3.69
C ARG A 10 -6.34 -9.31 4.42
N TYR A 11 -7.03 -9.75 5.46
CA TYR A 11 -6.65 -10.99 6.15
C TYR A 11 -6.97 -12.21 5.30
N ALA A 12 -8.16 -12.23 4.70
CA ALA A 12 -8.63 -13.35 3.91
C ALA A 12 -7.84 -13.47 2.59
N SER A 13 -7.25 -14.64 2.38
CA SER A 13 -6.57 -15.01 1.13
C SER A 13 -6.83 -16.50 0.87
N THR A 14 -7.33 -16.81 -0.32
CA THR A 14 -7.71 -18.18 -0.70
C THR A 14 -6.52 -19.08 -0.98
N ARG A 15 -5.39 -18.50 -1.43
CA ARG A 15 -4.18 -19.24 -1.83
C ARG A 15 -3.17 -19.41 -0.69
N LEU A 16 -3.13 -18.44 0.23
CA LEU A 16 -2.20 -18.44 1.36
C LEU A 16 -2.89 -17.80 2.57
N ASN A 17 -3.25 -18.61 3.56
CA ASN A 17 -3.96 -18.13 4.75
C ASN A 17 -3.14 -17.09 5.52
N ALA A 18 -3.80 -16.01 5.97
CA ALA A 18 -3.18 -14.90 6.69
C ALA A 18 -1.90 -14.37 5.99
N LYS A 19 -1.91 -14.34 4.65
CA LYS A 19 -0.73 -14.04 3.80
C LYS A 19 0.12 -12.87 4.31
N LEU A 20 -0.53 -11.76 4.64
CA LEU A 20 0.14 -10.52 5.03
C LEU A 20 0.85 -10.59 6.40
N LEU A 21 0.47 -11.56 7.24
CA LEU A 21 1.02 -11.79 8.57
C LEU A 21 2.05 -12.93 8.60
N GLN A 22 2.33 -13.57 7.46
CA GLN A 22 3.35 -14.61 7.38
C GLN A 22 4.72 -14.01 7.68
N ASP A 23 5.51 -14.74 8.49
CA ASP A 23 6.87 -14.34 8.82
C ASP A 23 7.79 -14.43 7.60
N ILE A 24 8.50 -13.35 7.33
CA ILE A 24 9.57 -13.27 6.35
C ILE A 24 10.78 -12.70 7.09
N HIS A 25 11.69 -13.59 7.50
CA HIS A 25 12.93 -13.23 8.19
C HIS A 25 12.71 -12.41 9.48
N GLY A 26 11.73 -12.80 10.30
CA GLY A 26 11.47 -12.16 11.60
C GLY A 26 10.54 -10.94 11.57
N LYS A 27 9.91 -10.64 10.43
CA LYS A 27 8.90 -9.59 10.27
C LYS A 27 7.73 -10.11 9.43
N PRO A 28 6.48 -9.72 9.73
CA PRO A 28 5.34 -10.05 8.88
C PRO A 28 5.53 -9.44 7.48
N LEU A 29 5.06 -10.13 6.45
CA LEU A 29 5.16 -9.71 5.05
C LEU A 29 4.80 -8.23 4.85
N ILE A 30 3.66 -7.79 5.40
CA ILE A 30 3.19 -6.40 5.23
C ILE A 30 4.13 -5.35 5.82
N GLN A 31 4.92 -5.70 6.85
CA GLN A 31 5.90 -4.78 7.42
C GLN A 31 7.03 -4.47 6.43
N HIS A 32 7.47 -5.44 5.62
CA HIS A 32 8.46 -5.19 4.57
C HIS A 32 7.93 -4.21 3.53
N THR A 33 6.69 -4.39 3.09
CA THR A 33 6.01 -3.47 2.16
C THR A 33 5.91 -2.06 2.76
N TYR A 34 5.48 -1.95 4.02
CA TYR A 34 5.38 -0.69 4.74
C TYR A 34 6.73 0.04 4.87
N GLU A 35 7.78 -0.68 5.26
CA GLU A 35 9.13 -0.11 5.38
C GLU A 35 9.69 0.37 4.04
N ASN A 36 9.38 -0.32 2.94
CA ASN A 36 9.77 0.14 1.60
C ASN A 36 8.97 1.37 1.16
N ALA A 37 7.68 1.45 1.50
CA ALA A 37 6.87 2.63 1.28
C ALA A 37 7.40 3.85 2.05
N ILE A 38 7.84 3.70 3.31
CA ILE A 38 8.47 4.81 4.05
C ILE A 38 9.73 5.28 3.33
N LYS A 39 10.59 4.35 2.89
CA LYS A 39 11.85 4.69 2.20
C LYS A 39 11.64 5.44 0.88
N SER A 40 10.42 5.43 0.31
CA SER A 40 10.10 6.20 -0.91
C SER A 40 10.04 7.71 -0.70
N GLY A 41 10.05 8.17 0.55
CA GLY A 41 9.89 9.59 0.87
C GLY A 41 8.43 10.07 0.91
N ALA A 42 7.47 9.14 0.97
CA ALA A 42 6.06 9.45 1.15
C ALA A 42 5.84 10.27 2.44
N SER A 43 4.99 11.30 2.36
CA SER A 43 4.63 12.15 3.49
C SER A 43 3.81 11.40 4.55
N SER A 44 3.05 10.40 4.10
CA SER A 44 2.30 9.48 4.96
C SER A 44 2.27 8.09 4.33
N VAL A 45 2.26 7.06 5.17
CA VAL A 45 2.06 5.66 4.77
C VAL A 45 0.99 5.06 5.67
N ILE A 46 -0.12 4.63 5.07
CA ILE A 46 -1.32 4.15 5.78
C ILE A 46 -1.62 2.72 5.37
N ILE A 47 -1.78 1.82 6.33
CA ILE A 47 -2.29 0.47 6.09
C ILE A 47 -3.81 0.48 6.21
N ALA A 48 -4.50 0.19 5.12
CA ALA A 48 -5.97 0.14 5.06
C ALA A 48 -6.44 -1.31 5.20
N THR A 49 -7.03 -1.67 6.34
CA THR A 49 -7.41 -3.05 6.66
C THR A 49 -8.86 -3.15 7.11
N ASP A 50 -9.48 -4.31 6.90
CA ASP A 50 -10.79 -4.69 7.47
C ASP A 50 -10.66 -5.61 8.69
N ASP A 51 -9.45 -5.97 9.07
CA ASP A 51 -9.18 -6.99 10.10
C ASP A 51 -8.33 -6.43 11.23
N THR A 52 -8.84 -6.58 12.46
CA THR A 52 -8.19 -6.08 13.69
C THR A 52 -6.88 -6.78 14.00
N ARG A 53 -6.64 -8.00 13.50
CA ARG A 53 -5.36 -8.71 13.67
C ARG A 53 -4.26 -8.04 12.86
N ILE A 54 -4.57 -7.60 11.65
CA ILE A 54 -3.63 -6.81 10.82
C ILE A 54 -3.39 -5.46 11.48
N GLU A 55 -4.46 -4.78 11.92
CA GLU A 55 -4.32 -3.49 12.62
C GLU A 55 -3.41 -3.60 13.84
N THR A 56 -3.63 -4.59 14.70
CA THR A 56 -2.85 -4.80 15.92
C THR A 56 -1.37 -4.95 15.60
N ILE A 57 -1.03 -5.87 14.69
CA ILE A 57 0.36 -6.13 14.30
C ILE A 57 0.98 -4.90 13.61
N ALA A 58 0.21 -4.19 12.79
CA ALA A 58 0.66 -2.96 12.13
C ALA A 58 1.01 -1.86 13.13
N ASN A 59 0.17 -1.67 14.14
CA ASN A 59 0.42 -0.71 15.21
C ASN A 59 1.66 -1.09 16.04
N ASP A 60 1.92 -2.39 16.25
CA ASP A 60 3.10 -2.85 17.00
C ASP A 60 4.43 -2.46 16.32
N PHE A 61 4.46 -2.40 14.99
CA PHE A 61 5.63 -1.89 14.24
C PHE A 61 5.54 -0.39 13.90
N GLY A 62 4.59 0.32 14.49
CA GLY A 62 4.46 1.78 14.41
C GLY A 62 3.79 2.30 13.14
N ALA A 63 3.09 1.47 12.38
CA ALA A 63 2.37 1.93 11.21
C ALA A 63 1.05 2.63 11.56
N THR A 64 0.74 3.68 10.80
CA THR A 64 -0.60 4.27 10.79
C THR A 64 -1.56 3.31 10.10
N THR A 65 -2.66 2.99 10.75
CA THR A 65 -3.72 2.14 10.20
C THR A 65 -5.01 2.92 9.98
N CYS A 66 -5.80 2.46 9.01
CA CYS A 66 -7.18 2.89 8.82
C CYS A 66 -8.06 1.66 8.69
N MET A 67 -8.98 1.48 9.64
CA MET A 67 -9.99 0.43 9.55
C MET A 67 -11.01 0.80 8.46
N THR A 68 -11.26 -0.13 7.56
CA THR A 68 -12.14 -0.01 6.39
C THR A 68 -13.15 -1.15 6.36
N GLY A 69 -14.20 -1.03 5.55
CA GLY A 69 -15.21 -2.08 5.40
C GLY A 69 -14.66 -3.36 4.74
N ASP A 70 -15.30 -4.50 5.03
CA ASP A 70 -15.02 -5.80 4.40
C ASP A 70 -15.69 -5.97 3.03
N HIS A 71 -16.67 -5.13 2.70
CA HIS A 71 -17.47 -5.17 1.46
C HIS A 71 -16.72 -4.72 0.19
N HIS A 72 -15.50 -4.19 0.31
CA HIS A 72 -14.73 -3.73 -0.84
C HIS A 72 -14.38 -4.87 -1.79
N THR A 73 -14.51 -4.64 -3.10
CA THR A 73 -14.14 -5.64 -4.11
C THR A 73 -12.75 -5.41 -4.70
N SER A 74 -12.17 -4.22 -4.50
CA SER A 74 -10.84 -3.85 -5.01
C SER A 74 -10.02 -3.06 -3.99
N GLY A 75 -8.71 -2.95 -4.23
CA GLY A 75 -7.84 -2.05 -3.45
C GLY A 75 -8.23 -0.59 -3.64
N THR A 76 -8.61 -0.19 -4.85
CA THR A 76 -9.01 1.19 -5.16
C THR A 76 -10.27 1.63 -4.43
N SER A 77 -11.30 0.77 -4.33
CA SER A 77 -12.50 1.11 -3.58
C SER A 77 -12.23 1.24 -2.08
N ARG A 78 -11.31 0.41 -1.54
CA ARG A 78 -10.86 0.52 -0.15
C ARG A 78 -10.13 1.83 0.11
N ILE A 79 -9.28 2.26 -0.83
CA ILE A 79 -8.58 3.54 -0.76
C ILE A 79 -9.56 4.71 -0.68
N ALA A 80 -10.62 4.71 -1.49
CA ALA A 80 -11.62 5.77 -1.45
C ALA A 80 -12.21 5.99 -0.04
N GLU A 81 -12.51 4.90 0.68
CA GLU A 81 -12.99 5.00 2.07
C GLU A 81 -11.93 5.59 3.02
N VAL A 82 -10.65 5.32 2.79
CA VAL A 82 -9.55 5.91 3.58
C VAL A 82 -9.50 7.42 3.39
N LEU A 83 -9.66 7.89 2.13
CA LEU A 83 -9.65 9.32 1.82
C LEU A 83 -10.76 10.04 2.59
N ASP A 84 -11.97 9.48 2.58
CA ASP A 84 -13.13 10.01 3.32
C ASP A 84 -12.88 10.01 4.84
N LYS A 85 -12.46 8.86 5.40
CA LYS A 85 -12.28 8.69 6.85
C LYS A 85 -11.17 9.55 7.43
N MET A 86 -10.10 9.75 6.67
CA MET A 86 -8.93 10.51 7.11
C MET A 86 -8.96 11.96 6.64
N SER A 87 -10.02 12.39 5.94
CA SER A 87 -10.17 13.74 5.39
C SER A 87 -8.95 14.15 4.55
N ILE A 88 -8.47 13.24 3.71
CA ILE A 88 -7.36 13.48 2.79
C ILE A 88 -7.87 14.35 1.64
N ASN A 89 -7.07 15.32 1.20
CA ASN A 89 -7.48 16.26 0.16
C ASN A 89 -7.58 15.58 -1.21
N ASP A 90 -8.57 15.98 -2.01
CA ASP A 90 -8.82 15.44 -3.36
C ASP A 90 -7.64 15.64 -4.34
N ASP A 91 -6.83 16.68 -4.10
CA ASP A 91 -5.65 17.02 -4.90
C ASP A 91 -4.37 16.27 -4.46
N GLU A 92 -4.44 15.47 -3.39
CA GLU A 92 -3.29 14.74 -2.89
C GLU A 92 -2.95 13.55 -3.79
N ILE A 93 -1.66 13.40 -4.12
CA ILE A 93 -1.20 12.25 -4.89
C ILE A 93 -1.18 11.02 -3.99
N ILE A 94 -1.98 10.02 -4.36
CA ILE A 94 -2.06 8.73 -3.67
C ILE A 94 -1.38 7.66 -4.50
N VAL A 95 -0.39 7.00 -3.90
CA VAL A 95 0.22 5.80 -4.47
C VAL A 95 -0.37 4.57 -3.80
N ASN A 96 -1.06 3.76 -4.58
CA ASN A 96 -1.58 2.46 -4.16
C ASN A 96 -0.46 1.41 -4.24
N VAL A 97 0.03 0.93 -3.10
CA VAL A 97 1.02 -0.15 -3.02
C VAL A 97 0.35 -1.40 -2.49
N GLN A 98 0.42 -2.52 -3.21
CA GLN A 98 -0.20 -3.76 -2.73
C GLN A 98 0.56 -4.28 -1.50
N GLY A 99 -0.18 -4.65 -0.45
CA GLY A 99 0.40 -5.16 0.80
C GLY A 99 1.28 -6.41 0.62
N ASP A 100 1.09 -7.14 -0.48
CA ASP A 100 1.80 -8.36 -0.79
C ASP A 100 3.01 -8.22 -1.74
N GLU A 101 3.52 -6.99 -1.91
CA GLU A 101 4.71 -6.68 -2.71
C GLU A 101 5.94 -6.25 -1.85
N PRO A 102 6.48 -7.15 -1.01
CA PRO A 102 7.56 -6.79 -0.06
C PRO A 102 8.89 -6.45 -0.75
N MET A 103 9.03 -6.76 -2.05
CA MET A 103 10.22 -6.50 -2.85
C MET A 103 10.08 -5.24 -3.72
N LEU A 104 8.93 -4.55 -3.71
CA LEU A 104 8.75 -3.32 -4.46
C LEU A 104 9.69 -2.24 -3.92
N GLY A 105 10.59 -1.77 -4.79
CA GLY A 105 11.61 -0.80 -4.41
C GLY A 105 11.02 0.60 -4.16
N ALA A 106 11.57 1.29 -3.15
CA ALA A 106 11.22 2.67 -2.82
C ALA A 106 11.25 3.62 -4.04
N SER A 107 12.24 3.46 -4.92
CA SER A 107 12.40 4.28 -6.12
C SER A 107 11.25 4.10 -7.13
N VAL A 108 10.60 2.93 -7.14
CA VAL A 108 9.47 2.62 -8.04
C VAL A 108 8.21 3.36 -7.58
N ILE A 109 7.99 3.39 -6.26
CA ILE A 109 6.90 4.13 -5.62
C ILE A 109 7.08 5.65 -5.87
N GLU A 110 8.29 6.16 -5.67
CA GLU A 110 8.62 7.56 -5.94
C GLU A 110 8.47 7.89 -7.44
N GLN A 111 8.90 7.00 -8.33
CA GLN A 111 8.81 7.17 -9.78
C GLN A 111 7.35 7.32 -10.25
N VAL A 112 6.44 6.45 -9.78
CA VAL A 112 5.04 6.54 -10.22
C VAL A 112 4.35 7.81 -9.73
N ALA A 113 4.65 8.26 -8.51
CA ALA A 113 4.16 9.54 -7.98
C ALA A 113 4.67 10.72 -8.83
N ASN A 114 5.98 10.75 -9.11
CA ASN A 114 6.60 11.78 -9.94
C ASN A 114 6.07 11.79 -11.38
N ASN A 115 5.78 10.63 -11.95
CA ASN A 115 5.19 10.52 -13.28
C ASN A 115 3.80 11.13 -13.33
N LEU A 116 2.95 10.84 -12.32
CA LEU A 116 1.62 11.44 -12.24
C LEU A 116 1.70 12.97 -12.13
N ALA A 117 2.52 13.48 -11.22
CA ALA A 117 2.67 14.92 -10.98
C ALA A 117 3.21 15.73 -12.16
N LYS A 118 3.99 15.09 -13.05
CA LYS A 118 4.54 15.72 -14.26
C LYS A 118 3.62 15.57 -15.47
N SER A 119 2.47 14.92 -15.31
CA SER A 119 1.50 14.67 -16.37
C SER A 119 0.21 15.48 -16.14
N GLU A 120 -0.62 15.58 -17.18
CA GLU A 120 -2.00 16.09 -17.06
C GLU A 120 -3.01 14.95 -16.79
N MET A 121 -2.52 13.76 -16.45
CA MET A 121 -3.33 12.56 -16.27
C MET A 121 -3.84 12.46 -14.83
N LYS A 122 -4.91 11.68 -14.63
CA LYS A 122 -5.47 11.38 -13.31
C LYS A 122 -4.92 10.10 -12.68
N MET A 123 -4.16 9.32 -13.43
CA MET A 123 -3.60 8.05 -12.99
C MET A 123 -2.31 7.77 -13.76
N ALA A 124 -1.31 7.26 -13.05
CA ALA A 124 -0.08 6.73 -13.62
C ALA A 124 0.16 5.32 -13.08
N THR A 125 0.86 4.49 -13.85
CA THR A 125 1.32 3.17 -13.44
C THR A 125 2.67 2.89 -14.10
N LEU A 126 3.29 1.77 -13.76
CA LEU A 126 4.56 1.33 -14.30
C LEU A 126 4.42 -0.04 -14.96
N CYS A 127 5.40 -0.38 -15.80
CA CYS A 127 5.57 -1.70 -16.38
C CYS A 127 7.06 -2.03 -16.43
N GLU A 128 7.38 -3.32 -16.48
CA GLU A 128 8.73 -3.80 -16.75
C GLU A 128 8.73 -4.73 -17.96
N ASN A 129 9.89 -4.85 -18.60
CA ASN A 129 10.08 -5.86 -19.64
C ASN A 129 10.12 -7.25 -19.00
N VAL A 130 9.23 -8.13 -19.44
CA VAL A 130 9.28 -9.54 -19.08
C VAL A 130 10.44 -10.18 -19.84
N ILE A 131 11.50 -10.54 -19.13
CA ILE A 131 12.63 -11.30 -19.70
C ILE A 131 12.39 -12.76 -19.38
N ASP A 132 11.88 -13.52 -20.36
CA ASP A 132 11.76 -14.97 -20.25
C ASP A 132 13.17 -15.56 -20.13
N LYS A 133 13.49 -16.12 -18.96
CA LYS A 133 14.67 -16.96 -18.78
C LYS A 133 14.26 -18.38 -19.17
N ASN A 134 14.57 -18.77 -20.41
CA ASN A 134 14.61 -20.17 -20.81
C ASN A 134 15.51 -20.98 -19.86
#